data_AF-A0A349UXQ9-F1
#
_entry.id   AF-A0A349UXQ9-F1
#
_cell.length_a   1.000
_cell.length_b   1.000
_cell.length_c   1.000
_cell.angle_alpha   90.00
_cell.angle_beta   90.00
_cell.angle_gamma   90.00
#
_symmetry.space_group_name_H-M   'P 1'
#
loop_
_entity.id
_entity.type
_entity.pdbx_description
1 polymer ?
#
loop_
_entity_poly.entity_id
_entity_poly.type
_entity_poly.pdbx_seq_one_letter_code
_entity_poly.pdbx_strand_id
1 'polypeptide(L)'
;RRKVSMEQFELAKDKVIMGVERRSIVMPEEERLNTAYHESGHAVVAKALSDQTDPVHKVTIIPRGRALGVTMQLPEEDRYSHN
;
A
#
# COMPACT_ATOMS: atom_id res chain seq x y z
N ARG A 1 -13.33 29.42 -0.51
CA ARG A 1 -13.72 28.08 -1.02
C ARG A 1 -12.73 27.05 -0.50
N ARG A 2 -13.21 25.94 0.08
CA ARG A 2 -12.35 24.81 0.46
C ARG A 2 -11.91 24.09 -0.83
N LYS A 3 -10.61 23.86 -1.01
CA LYS A 3 -10.04 23.20 -2.20
C LYS A 3 -9.70 21.74 -1.88
N VAL A 4 -9.76 20.90 -2.91
CA VAL A 4 -9.33 19.50 -2.85
C VAL A 4 -7.89 19.39 -3.30
N SER A 5 -7.07 18.63 -2.57
CA SER A 5 -5.66 18.36 -2.88
C SER A 5 -5.44 16.90 -3.28
N MET A 6 -4.28 16.59 -3.86
CA MET A 6 -3.88 15.21 -4.17
C MET A 6 -3.89 14.31 -2.95
N GLU A 7 -3.57 14.83 -1.76
CA GLU A 7 -3.64 14.09 -0.51
C GLU A 7 -5.06 13.56 -0.22
N GLN A 8 -6.09 14.35 -0.52
CA GLN A 8 -7.48 13.91 -0.35
C GLN A 8 -7.85 12.81 -1.33
N PHE A 9 -7.32 12.84 -2.56
CA PHE A 9 -7.50 11.76 -3.54
C PHE A 9 -6.79 10.48 -3.10
N GLU A 10 -5.54 10.58 -2.63
CA GLU A 10 -4.78 9.44 -2.12
C GLU A 10 -5.47 8.76 -0.93
N LEU A 11 -5.95 9.55 0.03
CA LEU A 11 -6.69 9.02 1.19
C LEU A 11 -8.03 8.37 0.78
N ALA A 12 -8.73 8.94 -0.20
CA ALA A 12 -9.96 8.37 -0.72
C ALA A 12 -9.70 7.04 -1.45
N LYS A 13 -8.66 7.00 -2.30
CA LYS A 13 -8.22 5.79 -3.02
C LYS A 13 -7.84 4.69 -2.03
N ASP A 14 -7.00 4.98 -1.04
CA ASP A 14 -6.62 4.04 0.02
C ASP A 14 -7.87 3.47 0.72
N LYS A 15 -8.82 4.35 1.08
CA LYS A 15 -10.04 3.93 1.78
C LYS A 15 -10.90 3.00 0.93
N VAL A 16 -11.00 3.25 -0.37
CA VAL A 16 -11.82 2.44 -1.29
C VAL A 16 -11.15 1.10 -1.59
N ILE A 17 -9.85 1.09 -1.88
CA ILE A 17 -9.12 -0.11 -2.29
C ILE A 17 -8.78 -1.01 -1.08
N MET A 18 -8.28 -0.40 0.00
CA MET A 18 -7.71 -1.13 1.15
C MET A 18 -8.66 -1.15 2.37
N GLY A 19 -9.70 -0.33 2.35
CA GLY A 19 -10.59 -0.12 3.48
C GLY A 19 -10.14 1.00 4.42
N VAL A 20 -10.94 1.23 5.46
CA VAL A 20 -10.69 2.30 6.43
C VAL A 20 -9.44 2.03 7.26
N GLU A 21 -8.72 3.11 7.56
CA GLU A 21 -7.60 3.12 8.49
C GLU A 21 -8.06 2.75 9.90
N ARG A 22 -7.37 1.81 10.54
CA ARG A 22 -7.68 1.37 11.91
C ARG A 22 -6.86 2.16 12.91
N ARG A 23 -7.24 3.41 13.15
CA ARG A 23 -6.52 4.35 14.03
C ARG A 23 -6.47 3.95 15.51
N SER A 24 -7.42 3.12 15.95
CA SER A 24 -7.50 2.66 17.34
C SER A 24 -6.66 1.42 17.62
N ILE A 25 -6.08 0.77 16.59
CA ILE A 25 -5.17 -0.35 16.80
C ILE A 25 -3.84 0.20 17.30
N VAL A 26 -3.47 -0.23 18.52
CA VAL A 26 -2.12 -0.08 19.04
C VAL A 26 -1.42 -1.40 18.81
N MET A 27 -0.50 -1.42 17.85
CA MET A 27 0.30 -2.60 17.53
C MET A 27 1.55 -2.61 18.40
N PRO A 28 1.90 -3.73 19.07
CA PRO A 28 3.18 -3.89 19.75
C PRO A 28 4.35 -3.56 18.81
N GLU A 29 5.45 -3.06 19.37
CA GLU A 29 6.62 -2.65 18.56
C GLU A 29 7.19 -3.82 17.73
N GLU A 30 7.24 -5.02 18.31
CA GLU A 30 7.69 -6.23 17.64
C GLU A 30 6.81 -6.60 16.44
N GLU A 31 5.48 -6.58 16.59
CA GLU A 31 4.54 -6.83 15.49
C GLU A 31 4.65 -5.76 14.39
N ARG A 32 4.85 -4.49 14.79
CA ARG A 32 5.06 -3.39 13.86
C ARG A 32 6.35 -3.56 13.07
N LEU A 33 7.42 -4.02 13.73
CA LEU A 33 8.70 -4.31 13.09
C LEU A 33 8.59 -5.50 12.14
N ASN A 34 7.91 -6.57 12.54
CA ASN A 34 7.63 -7.71 11.68
C ASN A 34 6.85 -7.31 10.43
N THR A 35 5.83 -6.47 10.59
CA THR A 35 5.06 -5.89 9.47
C THR A 35 5.97 -5.05 8.57
N ALA A 36 6.84 -4.21 9.16
CA ALA A 36 7.79 -3.41 8.39
C ALA A 36 8.75 -4.27 7.57
N TYR A 37 9.30 -5.34 8.14
CA TYR A 37 10.15 -6.27 7.40
C TYR A 37 9.39 -7.02 6.30
N HIS A 38 8.14 -7.44 6.57
CA HIS A 38 7.30 -8.11 5.57
C HIS A 38 7.06 -7.23 4.34
N GLU A 39 6.60 -5.99 4.56
CA GLU A 39 6.33 -5.06 3.46
C GLU A 39 7.62 -4.59 2.76
N SER A 40 8.71 -4.41 3.52
CA SER A 40 10.02 -4.11 2.92
C SER A 40 10.50 -5.27 2.04
N GLY A 41 10.22 -6.52 2.42
CA GLY A 41 10.51 -7.69 1.61
C GLY A 41 9.80 -7.64 0.25
N HIS A 42 8.49 -7.38 0.25
CA HIS A 42 7.72 -7.18 -0.99
C HIS A 42 8.30 -6.05 -1.84
N ALA A 43 8.60 -4.90 -1.23
CA ALA A 43 9.13 -3.75 -1.94
C ALA A 43 10.50 -4.02 -2.57
N VAL A 44 11.41 -4.67 -1.84
CA VAL A 44 12.75 -5.00 -2.33
C VAL A 44 12.68 -6.02 -3.48
N VAL A 45 11.87 -7.07 -3.34
CA VAL A 45 11.74 -8.10 -4.39
C VAL A 45 11.10 -7.50 -5.64
N ALA A 46 10.03 -6.72 -5.51
CA ALA A 46 9.41 -6.03 -6.63
C ALA A 46 10.40 -5.09 -7.34
N LYS A 47 11.23 -4.36 -6.57
CA LYS A 47 12.26 -3.50 -7.15
C LYS A 47 13.37 -4.27 -7.86
N ALA A 48 13.78 -5.42 -7.31
CA ALA A 48 14.80 -6.28 -7.92
C ALA A 48 14.31 -6.96 -9.20
N LEU A 49 13.01 -7.23 -9.30
CA LEU A 49 12.35 -7.83 -10.45
C LEU A 49 11.54 -6.78 -11.23
N SER A 50 12.04 -5.54 -11.33
CA SER A 50 11.29 -4.41 -11.91
C SER A 50 10.91 -4.62 -13.37
N ASP A 51 11.67 -5.45 -14.10
CA ASP A 51 11.38 -5.74 -15.51
C ASP A 51 10.25 -6.76 -15.69
N GLN A 52 9.79 -7.38 -14.61
CA GLN A 52 8.78 -8.45 -14.60
C GLN A 52 7.58 -8.13 -13.71
N THR A 53 7.61 -7.03 -12.96
CA THR A 53 6.57 -6.66 -12.00
C THR A 53 6.20 -5.20 -12.15
N ASP A 54 4.95 -4.87 -11.82
CA ASP A 54 4.50 -3.49 -11.84
C ASP A 54 5.26 -2.65 -10.79
N PRO A 55 5.55 -1.37 -11.07
CA PRO A 55 6.33 -0.54 -10.16
C PRO A 55 5.63 -0.34 -8.82
N VAL A 56 6.43 -0.34 -7.75
CA VAL A 56 5.94 -0.05 -6.40
C VAL A 56 5.50 1.42 -6.32
N HIS A 57 4.21 1.62 -6.09
CA HIS A 57 3.59 2.94 -5.96
C HIS A 57 3.60 3.43 -4.51
N LYS A 58 3.38 2.53 -3.55
CA LYS A 58 3.26 2.89 -2.13
C LYS A 58 3.58 1.71 -1.23
N VAL A 59 4.28 1.99 -0.12
CA VAL A 59 4.54 1.03 0.95
C VAL A 59 4.07 1.64 2.26
N THR A 60 3.29 0.91 3.05
CA THR A 60 2.82 1.37 4.36
C THR A 60 2.66 0.24 5.35
N ILE A 61 2.96 0.51 6.62
CA ILE A 61 2.70 -0.37 7.76
C ILE A 61 1.47 0.08 8.56
N ILE A 62 0.67 1.00 8.00
CA ILE A 62 -0.52 1.50 8.66
C ILE A 62 -1.67 0.50 8.42
N PRO A 63 -2.28 -0.04 9.49
CA PRO A 63 -3.31 -1.06 9.35
C PRO A 63 -4.57 -0.47 8.70
N ARG A 64 -5.03 -1.10 7.62
CA ARG A 64 -6.25 -0.74 6.88
C ARG A 64 -7.09 -1.98 6.62
N GLY A 65 -8.41 -1.88 6.85
CA GLY A 65 -9.32 -3.01 6.67
C GLY A 65 -8.83 -4.27 7.41
N ARG A 66 -8.55 -5.34 6.66
CA ARG A 66 -8.02 -6.61 7.19
C ARG A 66 -6.49 -6.70 7.15
N ALA A 67 -5.81 -5.75 6.51
CA ALA A 67 -4.36 -5.75 6.37
C ALA A 67 -3.66 -5.01 7.53
N LEU A 68 -2.45 -5.46 7.86
CA LEU A 68 -1.58 -4.84 8.87
C LEU A 68 -0.57 -3.88 8.25
N GLY A 69 -0.15 -4.15 7.02
CA GLY A 69 0.63 -3.30 6.13
C GLY A 69 0.27 -3.64 4.68
N VAL A 70 0.80 -2.89 3.73
CA VAL A 70 0.64 -3.18 2.30
C VAL A 70 1.70 -2.51 1.45
N THR A 71 2.16 -3.27 0.46
CA THR A 71 2.97 -2.83 -0.67
C THR A 71 2.10 -2.82 -1.92
N MET A 72 1.79 -1.64 -2.43
CA MET A 72 0.95 -1.46 -3.60
C MET A 72 1.82 -1.29 -4.84
N GLN A 73 1.61 -2.17 -5.81
CA GLN A 73 2.13 -2.02 -7.17
C GLN A 73 1.03 -1.44 -8.06
N LEU A 74 1.41 -0.55 -8.96
CA LEU A 74 0.47 0.09 -9.89
C LEU A 74 0.97 -0.14 -11.32
N PRO A 75 0.18 -0.81 -12.18
CA PRO A 75 0.53 -0.96 -13.60
C PRO A 75 0.70 0.40 -14.27
N GLU A 76 1.72 0.53 -15.12
CA GLU A 76 1.94 1.76 -15.91
C GLU A 76 0.93 1.89 -17.04
N GLU A 77 0.38 0.77 -17.51
CA GLU A 77 -0.58 0.70 -18.59
C GLU A 77 -1.80 -0.14 -18.20
N ASP A 78 -2.97 0.25 -18.71
CA ASP A 78 -4.20 -0.53 -18.55
C ASP A 78 -4.08 -1.86 -19.30
N ARG A 79 -4.12 -2.97 -18.56
CA ARG A 79 -4.07 -4.32 -19.15
C ARG A 79 -5.49 -4.80 -19.46
N TYR A 80 -5.82 -4.90 -20.74
CA TYR A 80 -7.15 -5.34 -21.21
C TYR A 80 -7.40 -6.86 -21.06
N SER A 81 -6.36 -7.65 -20.75
CA SER A 81 -6.44 -9.10 -20.60
C SER A 81 -5.57 -9.56 -19.43
N HIS A 82 -6.20 -10.10 -18.39
CA HIS A 82 -5.55 -11.00 -17.43
C HIS A 82 -5.97 -12.42 -17.80
N ASN A 83 -5.02 -13.22 -18.29
CA ASN A 83 -5.19 -14.67 -18.41
C ASN A 83 -4.87 -15.33 -17.06
#